data_AF-A0A1M2ZDQ6-F1
#
_entry.id   AF-A0A1M2ZDQ6-F1
#
_cell.length_a   1.000
_cell.length_b   1.000
_cell.length_c   1.000
_cell.angle_alpha   90.00
_cell.angle_beta   90.00
_cell.angle_gamma   90.00
#
_symmetry.space_group_name_H-M   'P 1'
#
loop_
_entity.id
_entity.type
_entity.pdbx_description
1 polymer ?
#
loop_
_entity_poly.entity_id
_entity_poly.type
_entity_poly.pdbx_seq_one_letter_code
_entity_poly.pdbx_strand_id
1 'polypeptide(L)'
;MLNFTFHTWNPDCATPEANREQCIRAIAVHEFGHAIGFAHELNRADMPGECAEIRKVDDKASPLTPWDPRSTMNYCRPVADHGGRLSDMDARSAQSAYPGRA
;
A
#
# COMPACT_ATOMS: atom_id res chain seq x y z
N MET A 1 9.13 0.40 7.60
CA MET A 1 10.57 0.81 7.57
C MET A 1 11.00 0.89 6.11
N LEU A 2 11.66 1.97 5.66
CA LEU A 2 12.13 2.08 4.27
C LEU A 2 13.33 1.15 4.01
N ASN A 3 13.19 0.21 3.08
CA ASN A 3 14.28 -0.67 2.64
C ASN A 3 14.67 -0.31 1.20
N PHE A 4 15.92 0.09 0.96
CA PHE A 4 16.39 0.48 -0.38
C PHE A 4 17.24 -0.58 -1.08
N THR A 5 17.35 -1.79 -0.50
CA THR A 5 18.14 -2.89 -1.07
C THR A 5 17.41 -3.62 -2.21
N PHE A 6 16.89 -2.89 -3.19
CA PHE A 6 16.00 -3.40 -4.25
C PHE A 6 16.56 -4.60 -5.01
N HIS A 7 17.87 -4.63 -5.27
CA HIS A 7 18.52 -5.78 -5.91
C HIS A 7 18.30 -7.12 -5.18
N THR A 8 17.97 -7.09 -3.88
CA THR A 8 17.76 -8.29 -3.05
C THR A 8 16.30 -8.76 -3.04
N TRP A 9 15.33 -7.85 -3.11
CA TRP A 9 13.93 -8.19 -2.79
C TRP A 9 12.89 -7.63 -3.78
N ASN A 10 13.27 -6.70 -4.65
CA ASN A 10 12.43 -6.22 -5.74
C ASN A 10 13.32 -5.72 -6.90
N PRO A 11 13.90 -6.64 -7.70
CA PRO A 11 14.84 -6.30 -8.77
C PRO A 11 14.27 -5.35 -9.82
N ASP A 12 12.97 -5.41 -10.09
CA ASP A 12 12.30 -4.48 -11.00
C ASP A 12 12.45 -3.04 -10.54
N CYS A 13 12.36 -2.79 -9.23
CA CYS A 13 12.60 -1.48 -8.63
C CYS A 13 14.07 -1.05 -8.60
N ALA A 14 15.03 -1.91 -8.94
CA ALA A 14 16.44 -1.54 -8.92
C ALA A 14 16.85 -0.73 -10.17
N THR A 15 16.23 -1.03 -11.32
CA THR A 15 16.56 -0.42 -12.62
C THR A 15 15.36 -0.43 -13.57
N PRO A 16 15.21 0.57 -14.47
CA PRO A 16 16.05 1.76 -14.61
C PRO A 16 15.80 2.79 -13.49
N GLU A 17 16.65 3.81 -13.40
CA GLU A 17 16.58 4.88 -12.38
C GLU A 17 15.18 5.48 -12.21
N ALA A 18 14.47 5.71 -13.32
CA ALA A 18 13.10 6.23 -13.30
C ALA A 18 12.12 5.29 -12.58
N ASN A 19 12.28 3.97 -12.72
CA ASN A 19 11.47 2.99 -12.01
C ASN A 19 11.84 2.92 -10.53
N ARG A 20 13.14 3.02 -10.22
CA ARG A 20 13.62 3.08 -8.83
C ARG A 20 13.03 4.24 -8.07
N GLU A 21 13.00 5.44 -8.68
CA GLU A 21 12.38 6.61 -8.06
C GLU A 21 10.88 6.40 -7.81
N GLN A 22 10.16 5.83 -8.77
CA GLN A 22 8.73 5.53 -8.61
C GLN A 22 8.48 4.53 -7.48
N CYS A 23 9.29 3.47 -7.39
CA CYS A 23 9.20 2.52 -6.29
C CYS A 23 9.49 3.17 -4.94
N ILE A 24 10.54 4.00 -4.84
CA ILE A 24 10.85 4.73 -3.59
C ILE A 24 9.67 5.58 -3.15
N ARG A 25 9.04 6.32 -4.08
CA ARG A 25 7.85 7.13 -3.78
C ARG A 25 6.66 6.27 -3.33
N ALA A 26 6.37 5.18 -4.03
CA ALA A 26 5.30 4.25 -3.68
C ALA A 26 5.50 3.61 -2.30
N ILE A 27 6.71 3.11 -2.02
CA ILE A 27 7.05 2.49 -0.74
C ILE A 27 7.02 3.53 0.37
N ALA A 28 7.50 4.75 0.13
CA ALA A 28 7.39 5.81 1.12
C ALA A 28 5.94 6.07 1.52
N VAL A 29 5.03 6.20 0.54
CA VAL A 29 3.61 6.38 0.83
C VAL A 29 3.02 5.19 1.60
N HIS A 30 3.36 3.95 1.22
CA HIS A 30 2.95 2.74 1.94
C HIS A 30 3.40 2.74 3.40
N GLU A 31 4.69 3.02 3.64
CA GLU A 31 5.28 3.00 4.98
C GLU A 31 4.78 4.16 5.85
N PHE A 32 4.50 5.32 5.26
CA PHE A 32 3.78 6.39 5.96
C PHE A 32 2.34 6.01 6.28
N GLY A 33 1.67 5.25 5.41
CA GLY A 33 0.38 4.62 5.70
C GLY A 33 0.43 3.78 6.97
N HIS A 34 1.42 2.89 7.10
CA HIS A 34 1.64 2.14 8.33
C HIS A 34 1.90 3.04 9.55
N ALA A 35 2.69 4.10 9.40
CA ALA A 35 2.99 5.03 10.48
C ALA A 35 1.74 5.76 11.01
N ILE A 36 0.72 5.96 10.17
CA ILE A 36 -0.59 6.51 10.54
C ILE A 36 -1.66 5.43 10.80
N GLY A 37 -1.24 4.18 11.02
CA GLY A 37 -2.13 3.11 11.47
C GLY A 37 -2.88 2.36 10.38
N PHE A 38 -2.52 2.50 9.10
CA PHE A 38 -3.12 1.68 8.04
C PHE A 38 -2.54 0.26 8.04
N ALA A 39 -3.43 -0.72 7.99
CA ALA A 39 -3.09 -2.13 7.77
C ALA A 39 -3.01 -2.44 6.26
N HIS A 40 -2.44 -3.58 5.90
CA HIS A 40 -2.46 -4.05 4.51
C HIS A 40 -3.88 -4.30 4.04
N GLU A 41 -4.16 -3.91 2.79
CA GLU A 41 -5.48 -4.13 2.18
C GLU A 41 -5.80 -5.63 2.15
N LEU A 42 -4.79 -6.47 1.82
CA LEU A 42 -4.89 -7.94 1.78
C LEU A 42 -5.26 -8.63 3.11
N ASN A 43 -5.20 -7.90 4.24
CA ASN A 43 -5.58 -8.45 5.53
C ASN A 43 -7.11 -8.49 5.72
N ARG A 44 -7.87 -7.84 4.84
CA ARG A 44 -9.32 -7.76 4.93
C ARG A 44 -10.00 -9.10 4.62
N ALA A 45 -11.12 -9.35 5.29
CA ALA A 45 -11.93 -10.54 5.06
C ALA A 45 -12.68 -10.54 3.72
N ASP A 46 -12.93 -9.35 3.14
CA ASP A 46 -13.63 -9.16 1.86
C ASP A 46 -12.68 -9.09 0.64
N MET A 47 -11.42 -9.46 0.81
CA MET A 47 -10.42 -9.50 -0.27
C MET A 47 -10.82 -10.49 -1.39
N PRO A 48 -10.68 -10.10 -2.68
CA PRO A 48 -10.93 -11.00 -3.81
C PRO A 48 -9.90 -12.15 -3.87
N GLY A 49 -10.35 -13.31 -4.36
CA GLY A 49 -9.57 -14.56 -4.34
C GLY A 49 -8.23 -14.53 -5.08
N GLU A 50 -8.09 -13.68 -6.10
CA GLU A 50 -6.84 -13.52 -6.88
C GLU A 50 -5.66 -13.03 -6.03
N CYS A 51 -5.93 -12.44 -4.86
CA CYS A 51 -4.95 -11.97 -3.89
C CYS A 51 -4.62 -12.99 -2.79
N ALA A 52 -5.31 -14.13 -2.74
CA ALA A 52 -5.31 -15.04 -1.59
C ALA A 52 -3.96 -15.73 -1.34
N GLU A 53 -3.15 -15.89 -2.38
CA GLU A 53 -1.85 -16.60 -2.30
C GLU A 53 -0.81 -15.85 -1.46
N ILE A 54 -0.95 -14.53 -1.32
CA ILE A 54 -0.01 -13.65 -0.60
C ILE A 54 -0.50 -13.35 0.82
N ARG A 55 -1.64 -13.92 1.23
CA ARG A 55 -2.34 -13.55 2.46
C ARG A 55 -1.52 -13.91 3.71
N LYS A 56 -1.12 -12.89 4.47
CA LYS A 56 -0.79 -13.03 5.89
C LYS A 56 -1.96 -12.46 6.67
N VAL A 57 -2.80 -13.33 7.21
CA VAL A 57 -4.00 -12.90 7.94
C VAL A 57 -3.58 -12.12 9.19
N ASP A 58 -3.97 -10.85 9.27
CA ASP A 58 -4.01 -10.07 10.51
C ASP A 58 -5.38 -9.36 10.58
N ASP A 59 -6.31 -10.03 11.25
CA ASP A 59 -7.77 -9.81 11.23
C ASP A 59 -8.21 -8.66 12.15
N LYS A 60 -7.29 -7.84 12.64
CA LYS A 60 -7.56 -6.91 13.77
C LYS A 60 -8.06 -5.53 13.36
N ALA A 61 -8.04 -5.18 12.07
CA ALA A 61 -8.43 -3.86 11.59
C ALA A 61 -9.85 -3.86 10.99
N SER A 62 -10.70 -2.95 11.46
CA SER A 62 -11.99 -2.69 10.82
C SER A 62 -11.80 -1.78 9.61
N PRO A 63 -12.38 -2.10 8.45
CA PRO A 63 -12.23 -1.28 7.26
C PRO A 63 -12.97 0.06 7.37
N LEU A 64 -12.31 1.16 7.00
CA LEU A 64 -12.90 2.51 6.93
C LEU A 64 -13.56 2.80 5.58
N THR A 65 -13.20 2.04 4.55
CA THR A 65 -13.68 2.14 3.17
C THR A 65 -13.96 0.74 2.60
N PRO A 66 -14.72 0.61 1.49
CA PRO A 66 -14.78 -0.65 0.74
C PRO A 66 -13.40 -1.13 0.28
N TRP A 67 -13.27 -2.40 -0.12
CA TRP A 67 -12.04 -2.93 -0.70
C TRP A 67 -11.55 -2.06 -1.87
N ASP A 68 -10.27 -1.69 -1.86
CA ASP A 68 -9.65 -0.88 -2.91
C ASP A 68 -8.51 -1.61 -3.64
N PRO A 69 -8.70 -2.04 -4.90
CA PRO A 69 -7.64 -2.66 -5.68
C PRO A 69 -6.48 -1.71 -6.01
N ARG A 70 -6.65 -0.39 -5.83
CA ARG A 70 -5.62 0.62 -6.05
C ARG A 70 -4.98 1.15 -4.77
N SER A 71 -5.38 0.65 -3.59
CA SER A 71 -4.82 1.12 -2.33
C SER A 71 -3.30 0.99 -2.34
N THR A 72 -2.60 2.00 -1.81
CA THR A 72 -1.16 1.91 -1.58
C THR A 72 -0.78 0.79 -0.62
N MET A 73 -1.74 0.26 0.15
CA MET A 73 -1.57 -0.84 1.10
C MET A 73 -1.82 -2.22 0.48
N ASN A 74 -2.05 -2.30 -0.84
CA ASN A 74 -2.40 -3.51 -1.55
C ASN A 74 -1.20 -4.12 -2.29
N TYR A 75 -0.79 -5.33 -1.92
CA TYR A 75 0.33 -6.06 -2.55
C TYR A 75 -0.05 -6.96 -3.72
N CYS A 76 -1.33 -7.02 -4.10
CA CYS A 76 -1.74 -7.76 -5.29
C CYS A 76 -1.37 -7.05 -6.59
N ARG A 77 -0.86 -5.82 -6.50
CA ARG A 77 -0.43 -5.01 -7.63
C ARG A 77 1.06 -4.67 -7.49
N PRO A 78 1.81 -4.55 -8.60
CA PRO A 78 3.21 -4.15 -8.54
C PRO A 78 3.41 -2.80 -7.81
N VAL A 79 4.53 -2.65 -7.11
CA VAL A 79 4.82 -1.45 -6.31
C VAL A 79 4.93 -0.18 -7.16
N ALA A 80 5.56 -0.26 -8.34
CA ALA A 80 5.75 0.89 -9.23
C ALA A 80 4.40 1.49 -9.70
N ASP A 81 3.40 0.63 -9.78
CA ASP A 81 2.08 0.90 -10.34
C ASP A 81 1.25 1.87 -9.47
N HIS A 82 1.59 2.04 -8.19
CA HIS A 82 0.95 3.01 -7.29
C HIS A 82 1.46 4.45 -7.50
N GLY A 83 2.63 4.62 -8.12
CA GLY A 83 3.17 5.93 -8.49
C GLY A 83 3.41 6.91 -7.33
N GLY A 84 3.44 6.42 -6.08
CA GLY A 84 3.58 7.27 -4.89
C GLY A 84 2.39 8.20 -4.64
N ARG A 85 1.18 7.78 -5.02
CA ARG A 85 -0.05 8.53 -4.78
C ARG A 85 -1.01 7.70 -3.96
N LEU A 86 -1.72 8.36 -3.06
CA LEU A 86 -2.88 7.78 -2.40
C LEU A 86 -3.98 7.54 -3.45
N SER A 87 -4.68 6.42 -3.32
CA SER A 87 -5.97 6.28 -4.00
C SER A 87 -7.00 7.23 -3.37
N ASP A 88 -8.14 7.38 -4.05
CA ASP A 88 -9.26 8.16 -3.48
C ASP A 88 -9.80 7.52 -2.19
N MET A 89 -9.69 6.19 -2.03
CA MET A 89 -10.11 5.49 -0.81
C MET A 89 -9.07 5.61 0.30
N ASP A 90 -7.76 5.56 -0.01
CA ASP A 90 -6.71 5.81 0.97
C ASP A 90 -6.84 7.22 1.57
N ALA A 91 -7.09 8.23 0.71
CA ALA A 91 -7.31 9.60 1.14
C ALA A 91 -8.56 9.75 2.02
N ARG A 92 -9.66 9.09 1.66
CA ARG A 92 -10.89 9.07 2.48
C ARG A 92 -10.70 8.36 3.81
N SER A 93 -9.98 7.24 3.83
CA SER A 93 -9.62 6.53 5.06
C SER A 93 -8.82 7.45 5.99
N ALA A 94 -7.86 8.22 5.45
CA ALA A 94 -7.04 9.14 6.23
C ALA A 94 -7.87 10.28 6.82
N GLN A 95 -8.75 10.89 6.01
CA GLN A 95 -9.67 11.94 6.46
C GLN A 95 -10.65 11.45 7.53
N SER A 96 -11.11 10.19 7.42
CA SER A 96 -12.03 9.58 8.39
C SER A 96 -11.33 9.24 9.71
N ALA A 97 -10.08 8.76 9.66
CA ALA A 97 -9.28 8.44 10.83
C ALA A 97 -8.76 9.69 11.56
N TYR A 98 -8.46 10.75 10.81
CA TYR A 98 -7.88 12.01 11.32
C TYR A 98 -8.72 13.23 10.90
N PRO A 99 -9.95 13.37 11.43
CA PRO A 99 -10.81 14.51 11.13
C PRO A 99 -10.22 15.80 11.71
N GLY A 100 -10.11 16.87 10.89
CA GLY A 100 -9.66 18.17 11.39
C GLY A 100 -8.81 19.02 10.45
N ARG A 101 -8.51 18.54 9.23
CA ARG A 101 -7.96 19.38 8.16
C ARG A 101 -8.63 19.01 6.84
N ALA A 102 -9.63 19.80 6.45
CA ALA A 102 -10.15 19.91 5.10
C ALA A 102 -9.52 21.14 4.43
#